data_AF-A0A1Z9J1N9-F1
#
_entry.id   AF-A0A1Z9J1N9-F1
#
_cell.length_a   1.000
_cell.length_b   1.000
_cell.length_c   1.000
_cell.angle_alpha   90.00
_cell.angle_beta   90.00
_cell.angle_gamma   90.00
#
_symmetry.space_group_name_H-M   'P 1'
#
loop_
_entity.id
_entity.type
_entity.pdbx_description
1 polymer ?
#
loop_
_entity_poly.entity_id
_entity_poly.type
_entity_poly.pdbx_seq_one_letter_code
_entity_poly.pdbx_strand_id
1 'polypeptide(L)'
;MSETSYKSLRIINNKLCSIIKKDFNMDAYNKPQSNYQNTFVANGILDIYLTSNILKGHLLGKKVYPFLVEDVNSDIDTLNDFNRIKYYLDKKIK
;
A
#
# COMPACT_ATOMS: atom_id res chain seq x y z
N MET A 1 6.47 9.42 8.86
CA MET A 1 7.37 9.41 7.69
C MET A 1 6.61 9.92 6.48
N SER A 2 7.25 10.69 5.60
CA SER A 2 6.62 11.08 4.34
C SER A 2 6.73 9.91 3.38
N GLU A 3 5.66 9.12 3.23
CA GLU A 3 5.59 8.15 2.15
C GLU A 3 5.20 8.85 0.85
N THR A 4 5.88 8.51 -0.23
CA THR A 4 5.57 9.08 -1.53
C THR A 4 4.25 8.53 -2.06
N SER A 5 3.34 9.42 -2.47
CA SER A 5 2.07 9.02 -3.11
C SER A 5 2.27 8.21 -4.39
N TYR A 6 3.48 8.18 -4.94
CA TYR A 6 3.85 7.31 -6.07
C TYR A 6 3.79 5.81 -5.73
N LYS A 7 3.84 5.44 -4.44
CA LYS A 7 3.65 4.06 -3.97
C LYS A 7 2.18 3.70 -3.71
N SER A 8 1.26 4.66 -3.84
CA SER A 8 -0.17 4.39 -3.70
C SER A 8 -0.72 3.63 -4.91
N LEU A 9 -1.60 2.69 -4.63
CA LEU A 9 -2.18 1.77 -5.60
C LEU A 9 -3.72 1.81 -5.50
N ARG A 10 -4.38 1.48 -6.59
CA ARG A 10 -5.82 1.18 -6.64
C ARG A 10 -6.02 -0.29 -6.98
N ILE A 11 -7.14 -0.84 -6.54
CA ILE A 11 -7.54 -2.21 -6.88
C ILE A 11 -8.61 -2.14 -7.96
N ILE A 12 -8.33 -2.70 -9.14
CA ILE A 12 -9.27 -2.78 -10.26
C ILE A 12 -9.33 -4.22 -10.72
N ASN A 13 -10.53 -4.82 -10.74
CA ASN A 13 -10.74 -6.23 -11.12
C ASN A 13 -9.79 -7.18 -10.35
N ASN A 14 -9.68 -6.98 -9.03
CA ASN A 14 -8.79 -7.70 -8.12
C ASN A 14 -7.30 -7.62 -8.47
N LYS A 15 -6.86 -6.60 -9.23
CA LYS A 15 -5.45 -6.39 -9.55
C LYS A 15 -4.97 -5.04 -9.04
N LEU A 16 -3.73 -5.01 -8.58
CA LEU A 16 -3.04 -3.77 -8.25
C LEU A 16 -2.79 -2.94 -9.52
N CYS A 17 -3.06 -1.64 -9.42
CA CYS A 17 -2.89 -0.69 -10.49
C CYS A 17 -2.36 0.64 -9.93
N SER A 18 -1.49 1.32 -10.68
CA SER A 18 -1.00 2.65 -10.30
C SER A 18 -2.12 3.68 -10.30
N ILE A 19 -2.01 4.68 -9.42
CA ILE A 19 -2.87 5.87 -9.41
C ILE A 19 -2.30 7.03 -10.24
N ILE A 20 -1.08 6.87 -10.76
CA ILE A 20 -0.33 7.95 -11.39
C ILE A 20 -0.93 8.22 -12.78
N LYS A 21 -1.72 9.29 -12.86
CA LYS A 21 -2.09 9.96 -14.10
C LYS A 21 -1.64 11.41 -13.96
N LYS A 22 -0.88 11.91 -14.93
CA LYS A 22 -0.56 13.33 -15.01
C LYS A 22 -1.82 14.08 -15.46
N ASP A 23 -2.32 14.95 -14.61
CA ASP A 23 -3.53 15.74 -14.83
C ASP A 23 -3.37 17.11 -14.14
N PHE A 24 -3.88 18.16 -14.77
CA PHE A 24 -3.75 19.55 -14.30
C PHE A 24 -5.08 20.18 -13.85
N ASN A 25 -6.19 19.43 -13.92
CA ASN A 25 -7.50 19.94 -13.52
C ASN A 25 -7.69 19.94 -11.99
N MET A 26 -7.18 20.97 -11.30
CA MET A 26 -7.22 21.05 -9.83
C MET A 26 -8.64 21.11 -9.24
N ASP A 27 -9.61 21.68 -9.95
CA ASP A 27 -11.01 21.69 -9.50
C ASP A 27 -11.59 20.27 -9.38
N ALA A 28 -11.16 19.35 -10.25
CA ALA A 28 -11.54 17.95 -10.15
C ALA A 28 -10.95 17.26 -8.90
N TYR A 29 -9.80 17.73 -8.40
CA TYR A 29 -9.11 17.20 -7.21
C TYR A 29 -9.50 17.92 -5.91
N ASN A 30 -10.19 19.06 -5.98
CA ASN A 30 -10.71 19.79 -4.82
C ASN A 30 -12.10 19.31 -4.35
N LYS A 31 -12.61 18.21 -4.90
CA LYS A 31 -13.88 17.60 -4.45
C LYS A 31 -13.70 16.83 -3.13
N PRO A 32 -14.79 16.56 -2.38
CA PRO A 32 -14.73 15.75 -1.16
C PRO A 32 -14.08 14.38 -1.36
N GLN A 33 -13.33 13.89 -0.36
CA GLN A 33 -12.58 12.64 -0.44
C GLN A 33 -13.45 11.41 -0.78
N SER A 34 -14.69 11.41 -0.29
CA SER A 34 -15.69 10.34 -0.55
C SER A 34 -16.03 10.16 -2.02
N ASN A 35 -15.71 11.14 -2.87
CA ASN A 35 -15.97 11.08 -4.30
C ASN A 35 -14.87 10.36 -5.08
N TYR A 36 -13.76 9.99 -4.43
CA TYR A 36 -12.65 9.28 -5.06
C TYR A 36 -12.60 7.83 -4.62
N GLN A 37 -11.98 7.01 -5.47
CA GLN A 37 -11.72 5.61 -5.14
C GLN A 37 -10.70 5.51 -4.00
N ASN A 38 -10.91 4.56 -3.10
CA ASN A 38 -9.93 4.20 -2.08
C ASN A 38 -8.61 3.76 -2.72
N THR A 39 -7.52 4.22 -2.12
CA THR A 39 -6.15 3.84 -2.48
C THR A 39 -5.51 3.08 -1.33
N PHE A 40 -4.49 2.29 -1.66
CA PHE A 40 -3.82 1.37 -0.75
C PHE A 40 -2.30 1.51 -0.90
N VAL A 41 -1.58 1.09 0.12
CA VAL A 41 -0.12 0.95 0.08
C VAL A 41 0.22 -0.52 0.31
N ALA A 42 1.18 -1.04 -0.46
CA ALA A 42 1.74 -2.37 -0.19
C ALA A 42 2.62 -2.28 1.06
N ASN A 43 2.19 -2.91 2.15
CA ASN A 43 2.83 -2.80 3.47
C ASN A 43 4.05 -3.73 3.66
N GLY A 44 4.39 -4.56 2.66
CA GLY A 44 5.57 -5.42 2.71
C GLY A 44 5.51 -6.58 3.70
N ILE A 45 4.36 -6.84 4.37
CA ILE A 45 4.23 -7.93 5.36
C ILE A 45 4.47 -9.30 4.70
N LEU A 46 3.87 -9.52 3.54
CA LEU A 46 3.97 -10.77 2.80
C LEU A 46 3.84 -10.50 1.30
N ASP A 47 4.80 -11.01 0.54
CA ASP A 47 4.71 -11.09 -0.91
C ASP A 47 4.91 -12.53 -1.37
N ILE A 48 4.11 -12.95 -2.35
CA ILE A 48 4.23 -14.24 -3.01
C ILE A 48 4.63 -14.01 -4.46
N TYR A 49 5.79 -14.54 -4.83
CA TYR A 49 6.38 -14.35 -6.16
C TYR A 49 6.42 -15.66 -6.94
N LEU A 50 6.23 -15.57 -8.25
CA LEU A 50 6.55 -16.68 -9.14
C LEU A 50 8.06 -16.77 -9.31
N THR A 51 8.65 -17.95 -9.09
CA THR A 51 10.08 -18.21 -9.31
C THR A 51 10.50 -17.81 -10.73
N SER A 52 9.63 -18.03 -11.71
CA SER A 52 9.88 -17.65 -13.11
C SER A 52 9.97 -16.14 -13.36
N ASN A 53 9.36 -15.30 -12.53
CA ASN A 53 9.57 -13.85 -12.58
C ASN A 53 10.93 -13.50 -11.99
N ILE A 54 11.25 -14.07 -10.82
CA ILE A 54 12.51 -13.82 -10.11
C ILE A 54 13.70 -14.18 -11.00
N LEU A 55 13.66 -15.35 -11.65
CA LEU A 55 14.71 -15.80 -12.57
C LEU A 55 14.86 -14.91 -13.82
N LYS A 56 13.86 -14.07 -14.14
CA LYS A 56 13.91 -13.06 -15.21
C LYS A 56 14.34 -11.67 -14.69
N GLY A 57 14.73 -11.55 -13.42
CA GLY A 57 15.13 -10.28 -12.82
C GLY A 57 13.96 -9.38 -12.40
N HIS A 58 12.77 -9.95 -12.22
CA HIS A 58 11.58 -9.21 -11.78
C HIS A 58 10.96 -9.86 -10.54
N LEU A 59 10.52 -9.04 -9.58
CA LEU A 59 9.73 -9.55 -8.46
C LEU A 59 8.26 -9.71 -8.92
N LEU A 60 7.63 -8.57 -9.20
CA LEU A 60 6.23 -8.49 -9.60
C LEU A 60 6.04 -8.71 -11.11
N GLY A 61 4.87 -9.24 -11.48
CA GLY A 61 4.43 -9.36 -12.87
C GLY A 61 3.36 -8.33 -13.25
N LYS A 62 2.73 -8.50 -14.42
CA LYS A 62 1.62 -7.63 -14.89
C LYS A 62 0.27 -7.91 -14.21
N LYS A 63 0.14 -9.04 -13.52
CA LYS A 63 -1.09 -9.48 -12.85
C LYS A 63 -0.77 -9.77 -11.39
N VAL A 64 -0.82 -8.74 -10.56
CA VAL A 64 -0.57 -8.85 -9.12
C VAL A 64 -1.90 -8.73 -8.39
N TYR A 65 -2.25 -9.77 -7.64
CA TYR A 65 -3.44 -9.80 -6.81
C TYR A 65 -3.08 -9.32 -5.40
N PRO A 66 -3.79 -8.33 -4.84
CA PRO A 66 -3.57 -7.90 -3.47
C PRO A 66 -4.22 -8.85 -2.48
N PHE A 67 -3.67 -8.87 -1.27
CA PHE A 67 -4.35 -9.38 -0.08
C PHE A 67 -4.58 -8.19 0.86
N LEU A 68 -5.84 -7.93 1.21
CA LEU A 68 -6.18 -6.83 2.11
C LEU A 68 -5.95 -7.26 3.55
N VAL A 69 -5.16 -6.47 4.28
CA VAL A 69 -4.86 -6.69 5.69
C VAL A 69 -5.60 -5.66 6.50
N GLU A 70 -6.48 -6.12 7.39
CA GLU A 70 -7.22 -5.28 8.34
C GLU A 70 -6.46 -5.19 9.67
N ASP A 71 -5.23 -4.64 9.62
CA ASP A 71 -4.41 -4.44 10.81
C ASP A 71 -3.64 -3.11 10.74
N VAL A 72 -3.04 -2.71 11.86
CA VAL A 72 -2.14 -1.56 11.91
C VAL A 72 -0.94 -1.82 11.01
N ASN A 73 -0.53 -0.81 10.23
CA ASN A 73 0.71 -0.90 9.47
C ASN A 73 1.89 -1.02 10.46
N SER A 74 2.51 -2.19 10.48
CA SER A 74 3.57 -2.57 11.40
C SER A 74 4.97 -2.45 10.81
N ASP A 75 5.15 -1.67 9.74
CA ASP A 75 6.48 -1.37 9.22
C ASP A 75 7.26 -0.52 10.24
N ILE A 76 8.50 -0.92 10.53
CA ILE A 76 9.33 -0.33 11.58
C ILE A 76 10.65 0.14 10.96
N ASP A 77 10.68 1.41 10.57
CA ASP A 77 11.88 2.09 10.07
C ASP A 77 12.54 2.96 11.14
N THR A 78 11.79 3.39 12.16
CA THR A 78 12.28 4.28 13.22
C THR A 78 11.94 3.78 14.62
N LEU A 79 12.63 4.34 15.62
CA LEU A 79 12.33 4.10 17.03
C LEU A 79 10.89 4.47 17.40
N ASN A 80 10.33 5.51 16.77
CA ASN A 80 8.93 5.90 17.00
C ASN A 80 7.97 4.85 16.46
N ASP A 81 8.26 4.25 15.30
CA ASP A 81 7.43 3.17 14.75
C ASP A 81 7.47 1.96 15.68
N PHE A 82 8.65 1.58 16.16
CA PHE A 82 8.81 0.51 17.16
C PHE A 82 7.97 0.76 18.41
N ASN A 83 8.09 1.95 19.03
CA ASN A 83 7.35 2.29 20.24
C ASN A 83 5.83 2.30 20.01
N ARG A 84 5.39 2.78 18.84
CA ARG A 84 3.98 2.77 18.44
C ARG A 84 3.45 1.35 18.31
N ILE A 85 4.15 0.47 17.59
CA ILE A 85 3.73 -0.92 17.39
C ILE A 85 3.75 -1.70 18.70
N LYS A 86 4.78 -1.51 19.53
CA LYS A 86 4.83 -2.08 20.88
C LYS A 86 3.59 -1.69 21.70
N TYR A 87 3.23 -0.41 21.73
CA TYR A 87 2.02 0.05 22.42
C TYR A 87 0.74 -0.59 21.88
N TYR A 88 0.59 -0.71 20.56
CA TYR A 88 -0.56 -1.38 19.94
C TYR A 88 -0.66 -2.86 20.33
N LEU A 89 0.46 -3.59 20.35
CA LEU A 89 0.50 -4.99 20.75
C LEU A 89 0.14 -5.17 22.23
N ASP A 90 0.71 -4.34 23.12
CA ASP A 90 0.43 -4.37 24.56
C ASP A 90 -1.06 -4.08 24.87
N LYS A 91 -1.75 -3.31 24.02
CA LYS A 91 -3.19 -3.03 24.13
C LYS A 91 -4.09 -4.13 23.57
N LYS A 92 -3.66 -4.85 22.54
CA LYS A 92 -4.40 -6.00 21.99
C LYS A 92 -4.36 -7.24 22.90
N ILE A 93 -3.35 -7.35 23.76
CA ILE A 93 -3.13 -8.50 24.67
C ILE A 93 -3.91 -8.36 25.99
N LYS A 94 -4.54 -7.20 26.26
CA LYS A 94 -5.44 -6.98 27.40
C LYS A 94 -6.90 -7.12 26.99
#